data_AF-A0A9D7XZU5-F1
#
_entry.id   AF-A0A9D7XZU5-F1
#
_cell.length_a   1.000
_cell.length_b   1.000
_cell.length_c   1.000
_cell.angle_alpha   90.00
_cell.angle_beta   90.00
_cell.angle_gamma   90.00
#
_symmetry.space_group_name_H-M   'P 1'
#
loop_
_entity.id
_entity.type
_entity.pdbx_description
1 polymer ?
#
loop_
_entity_poly.entity_id
_entity_poly.type
_entity_poly.pdbx_seq_one_letter_code
_entity_poly.pdbx_strand_id
1 'polypeptide(L)'
;MALSFHYKGKLKNAPSLPFLVEELEDICHVFDWKIKVYNNIFPKNTFADPVNDENYGIMFTPPSSDPVSFVFDSEGRVIQPWLRDILKKTQDGEIKVITIQLNVDDASSDPIVSEQNEAFDPASILYSVHVKMPSSSAEIYVKVVELLRYLSQKYLEDFTIKDETNYWGSGDVTILKDDSTAINVIVERFQELLGREPIKDPKDFIRLLKKLNREIKRESDKPDKKSEE
;
A
#
# COMPACT_ATOMS: atom_id res chain seq x y z
N MET A 1 -3.83 0.50 -13.00
CA MET A 1 -2.62 0.49 -12.16
C MET A 1 -2.98 1.31 -10.95
N ALA A 2 -2.86 0.74 -9.76
CA ALA A 2 -3.22 1.46 -8.54
C ALA A 2 -2.26 2.65 -8.35
N LEU A 3 -2.78 3.77 -7.86
CA LEU A 3 -1.98 4.87 -7.37
C LEU A 3 -1.49 4.49 -5.98
N SER A 4 -0.20 4.60 -5.75
CA SER A 4 0.41 4.11 -4.51
C SER A 4 1.54 5.01 -4.05
N PHE A 5 1.64 5.10 -2.73
CA PHE A 5 2.78 5.71 -2.07
C PHE A 5 3.04 4.98 -0.75
N HIS A 6 4.25 5.15 -0.25
CA HIS A 6 4.61 4.72 1.09
C HIS A 6 5.37 5.80 1.81
N TYR A 7 5.14 5.92 3.11
CA TYR A 7 5.77 6.93 3.93
C TYR A 7 6.18 6.41 5.28
N LYS A 8 7.16 7.09 5.85
CA LYS A 8 7.65 6.91 7.21
C LYS A 8 7.98 8.28 7.78
N GLY A 9 8.02 8.37 9.09
CA GLY A 9 8.38 9.60 9.79
C GLY A 9 8.15 9.46 11.27
N LYS A 10 8.39 10.55 11.98
CA LYS A 10 8.24 10.64 13.43
C LYS A 10 7.51 11.92 13.79
N LEU A 11 6.74 11.90 14.87
CA LEU A 11 6.13 13.11 15.41
C LEU A 11 7.24 14.01 16.00
N LYS A 12 7.25 15.30 15.67
CA LYS A 12 8.25 16.25 16.18
C LYS A 12 8.27 16.28 17.71
N ASN A 13 7.10 16.43 18.32
CA ASN A 13 6.98 16.60 19.77
C ASN A 13 5.73 15.88 20.29
N ALA A 14 5.84 15.14 21.38
CA ALA A 14 4.70 14.48 22.01
C ALA A 14 3.49 15.41 22.31
N PRO A 15 3.68 16.68 22.77
CA PRO A 15 2.55 17.58 23.00
C PRO A 15 1.81 18.03 21.74
N SER A 16 2.36 17.82 20.53
CA SER A 16 1.67 18.21 19.30
C SER A 16 0.63 17.21 18.83
N LEU A 17 0.56 16.01 19.46
CA LEU A 17 -0.35 14.96 19.05
C LEU A 17 -1.84 15.35 19.13
N PRO A 18 -2.35 15.96 20.21
CA PRO A 18 -3.77 16.33 20.29
C PRO A 18 -4.19 17.27 19.15
N PHE A 19 -3.34 18.25 18.84
CA PHE A 19 -3.59 19.22 17.76
C PHE A 19 -3.58 18.57 16.37
N LEU A 20 -2.66 17.61 16.15
CA LEU A 20 -2.65 16.83 14.91
C LEU A 20 -3.94 16.01 14.77
N VAL A 21 -4.39 15.39 15.85
CA VAL A 21 -5.62 14.56 15.85
C VAL A 21 -6.84 15.42 15.59
N GLU A 22 -7.01 16.53 16.32
CA GLU A 22 -8.12 17.47 16.16
C GLU A 22 -8.20 17.99 14.71
N GLU A 23 -7.08 18.44 14.15
CA GLU A 23 -7.03 18.95 12.79
C GLU A 23 -7.35 17.88 11.75
N LEU A 24 -6.88 16.65 11.95
CA LEU A 24 -7.21 15.53 11.08
C LEU A 24 -8.68 15.12 11.20
N GLU A 25 -9.27 15.16 12.39
CA GLU A 25 -10.70 14.91 12.60
C GLU A 25 -11.53 15.95 11.83
N ASP A 26 -11.21 17.23 11.95
CA ASP A 26 -11.90 18.32 11.24
C ASP A 26 -11.83 18.14 9.72
N ILE A 27 -10.62 17.87 9.19
CA ILE A 27 -10.42 17.63 7.75
C ILE A 27 -11.21 16.40 7.30
N CYS A 28 -11.15 15.30 8.05
CA CYS A 28 -11.88 14.08 7.71
C CYS A 28 -13.39 14.28 7.77
N HIS A 29 -13.91 15.06 8.72
CA HIS A 29 -15.34 15.40 8.78
C HIS A 29 -15.78 16.21 7.56
N VAL A 30 -14.98 17.18 7.10
CA VAL A 30 -15.28 17.97 5.90
C VAL A 30 -15.34 17.09 4.64
N PHE A 31 -14.48 16.08 4.54
CA PHE A 31 -14.43 15.17 3.40
C PHE A 31 -15.26 13.89 3.54
N ASP A 32 -16.00 13.74 4.65
CA ASP A 32 -16.76 12.52 5.00
C ASP A 32 -15.89 11.24 4.96
N TRP A 33 -14.67 11.34 5.47
CA TRP A 33 -13.75 10.22 5.57
C TRP A 33 -13.93 9.49 6.90
N LYS A 34 -13.93 8.16 6.85
CA LYS A 34 -14.04 7.34 8.06
C LYS A 34 -12.78 7.51 8.90
N ILE A 35 -12.95 7.70 10.20
CA ILE A 35 -11.85 7.87 11.15
C ILE A 35 -11.85 6.80 12.24
N LYS A 36 -10.67 6.51 12.77
CA LYS A 36 -10.46 5.75 13.98
C LYS A 36 -9.38 6.45 14.81
N VAL A 37 -9.78 6.92 15.98
CA VAL A 37 -8.92 7.64 16.92
C VAL A 37 -8.39 6.67 17.96
N TYR A 38 -7.11 6.83 18.31
CA TYR A 38 -6.40 6.09 19.36
C TYR A 38 -6.08 7.05 20.52
N ASN A 39 -5.15 6.68 21.41
CA ASN A 39 -4.72 7.59 22.46
C ASN A 39 -4.15 8.88 21.83
N ASN A 40 -4.74 10.03 22.12
CA ASN A 40 -4.33 11.30 21.52
C ASN A 40 -3.36 12.10 22.40
N ILE A 41 -3.01 11.59 23.59
CA ILE A 41 -2.08 12.20 24.53
C ILE A 41 -1.06 11.15 24.97
N PHE A 42 0.23 11.49 24.90
CA PHE A 42 1.30 10.66 25.46
C PHE A 42 1.36 10.82 26.98
N PRO A 43 1.70 9.74 27.73
CA PRO A 43 1.96 9.83 29.16
C PRO A 43 3.00 10.92 29.46
N LYS A 44 2.68 11.82 30.41
CA LYS A 44 3.53 12.97 30.80
C LYS A 44 3.84 13.96 29.65
N ASN A 45 3.14 13.88 28.51
CA ASN A 45 3.42 14.68 27.31
C ASN A 45 4.85 14.51 26.77
N THR A 46 5.43 13.32 26.95
CA THR A 46 6.80 12.99 26.50
C THR A 46 6.79 11.64 25.79
N PHE A 47 7.72 11.46 24.86
CA PHE A 47 8.01 10.14 24.30
C PHE A 47 8.54 9.21 25.40
N ALA A 48 8.22 7.93 25.30
CA ALA A 48 8.66 6.90 26.23
C ALA A 48 9.72 6.00 25.57
N ASP A 49 10.81 5.79 26.30
CA ASP A 49 11.87 4.82 26.05
C ASP A 49 12.05 4.00 27.34
N PRO A 50 11.82 2.67 27.34
CA PRO A 50 11.57 1.81 26.17
C PRO A 50 10.15 1.96 25.58
N VAL A 51 10.01 1.48 24.34
CA VAL A 51 8.72 1.48 23.61
C VAL A 51 7.64 0.77 24.43
N ASN A 52 6.53 1.46 24.70
CA ASN A 52 5.35 0.88 25.31
C ASN A 52 4.43 0.27 24.25
N ASP A 53 3.46 -0.51 24.70
CA ASP A 53 2.60 -1.30 23.81
C ASP A 53 1.36 -0.58 23.28
N GLU A 54 1.24 0.72 23.56
CA GLU A 54 0.11 1.55 23.16
C GLU A 54 0.30 2.17 21.77
N ASN A 55 -0.82 2.53 21.16
CA ASN A 55 -0.90 3.19 19.86
C ASN A 55 -1.47 4.59 20.08
N TYR A 56 -0.84 5.59 19.46
CA TYR A 56 -1.21 6.99 19.66
C TYR A 56 -1.56 7.69 18.35
N GLY A 57 -2.61 8.52 18.30
CA GLY A 57 -2.97 9.30 17.11
C GLY A 57 -4.22 8.83 16.40
N ILE A 58 -4.22 8.90 15.07
CA ILE A 58 -5.43 8.76 14.26
C ILE A 58 -5.15 8.02 12.95
N MET A 59 -6.13 7.24 12.52
CA MET A 59 -6.16 6.61 11.21
C MET A 59 -7.43 7.04 10.50
N PHE A 60 -7.36 7.33 9.21
CA PHE A 60 -8.53 7.65 8.41
C PHE A 60 -8.55 6.83 7.12
N THR A 61 -9.73 6.70 6.52
CA THR A 61 -9.94 5.90 5.31
C THR A 61 -10.74 6.72 4.31
N PRO A 62 -10.05 7.32 3.33
CA PRO A 62 -10.70 7.94 2.18
C PRO A 62 -11.53 6.91 1.41
N PRO A 63 -12.57 7.33 0.66
CA PRO A 63 -13.35 6.43 -0.18
C PRO A 63 -12.46 5.64 -1.14
N SER A 64 -12.72 4.34 -1.25
CA SER A 64 -12.01 3.44 -2.16
C SER A 64 -10.49 3.37 -1.95
N SER A 65 -9.99 3.67 -0.74
CA SER A 65 -8.56 3.67 -0.40
C SER A 65 -8.23 2.69 0.71
N ASP A 66 -6.98 2.24 0.74
CA ASP A 66 -6.38 1.72 1.97
C ASP A 66 -6.38 2.80 3.09
N PRO A 67 -6.41 2.40 4.37
CA PRO A 67 -6.31 3.35 5.47
C PRO A 67 -4.98 4.11 5.49
N VAL A 68 -5.06 5.42 5.69
CA VAL A 68 -3.93 6.31 5.92
C VAL A 68 -3.69 6.39 7.43
N SER A 69 -2.48 6.05 7.87
CA SER A 69 -2.13 5.94 9.30
C SER A 69 -1.25 7.10 9.76
N PHE A 70 -1.77 7.92 10.67
CA PHE A 70 -0.96 8.79 11.54
C PHE A 70 -1.05 8.27 12.98
N VAL A 71 -0.79 6.97 13.11
CA VAL A 71 -0.67 6.29 14.39
C VAL A 71 0.81 6.11 14.71
N PHE A 72 1.17 6.39 15.95
CA PHE A 72 2.54 6.43 16.42
C PHE A 72 2.75 5.40 17.54
N ASP A 73 3.97 4.88 17.63
CA ASP A 73 4.46 4.20 18.84
C ASP A 73 4.80 5.23 19.94
N SER A 74 5.23 4.76 21.11
CA SER A 74 5.56 5.67 22.22
C SER A 74 6.83 6.50 22.02
N GLU A 75 7.68 6.15 21.04
CA GLU A 75 8.82 6.95 20.61
C GLU A 75 8.41 8.01 19.57
N GLY A 76 7.13 8.02 19.17
CA GLY A 76 6.58 8.94 18.20
C GLY A 76 6.79 8.51 16.75
N ARG A 77 7.25 7.30 16.45
CA ARG A 77 7.43 6.81 15.07
C ARG A 77 6.10 6.37 14.49
N VAL A 78 5.84 6.73 13.24
CA VAL A 78 4.65 6.29 12.52
C VAL A 78 4.68 4.76 12.37
N ILE A 79 3.55 4.11 12.64
CA ILE A 79 3.38 2.66 12.54
C ILE A 79 2.13 2.28 11.76
N GLN A 80 2.09 1.03 11.30
CA GLN A 80 0.86 0.35 10.90
C GLN A 80 0.29 -0.46 12.09
N PRO A 81 -0.84 -0.04 12.70
CA PRO A 81 -1.34 -0.66 13.92
C PRO A 81 -1.71 -2.14 13.74
N TRP A 82 -2.35 -2.46 12.62
CA TRP A 82 -2.78 -3.83 12.31
C TRP A 82 -1.58 -4.77 12.13
N LEU A 83 -0.49 -4.28 11.53
CA LEU A 83 0.73 -5.05 11.34
C LEU A 83 1.43 -5.28 12.68
N ARG A 84 1.46 -4.27 13.56
CA ARG A 84 1.94 -4.43 14.94
C ARG A 84 1.20 -5.55 15.67
N ASP A 85 -0.12 -5.58 15.55
CA ASP A 85 -0.96 -6.62 16.19
C ASP A 85 -0.69 -8.01 15.62
N ILE A 86 -0.42 -8.14 14.32
CA ILE A 86 -0.02 -9.40 13.69
C ILE A 86 1.34 -9.84 14.23
N LEU A 87 2.34 -8.96 14.21
CA LEU A 87 3.70 -9.29 14.67
C LEU A 87 3.73 -9.71 16.14
N LYS A 88 2.90 -9.10 16.99
CA LYS A 88 2.72 -9.53 18.39
C LYS A 88 2.15 -10.94 18.52
N LYS A 89 1.21 -11.32 17.65
CA LYS A 89 0.61 -12.67 17.65
C LYS A 89 1.55 -13.74 17.09
N THR A 90 2.54 -13.34 16.29
CA THR A 90 3.47 -14.23 15.59
C THR A 90 4.85 -14.30 16.27
N GLN A 91 4.98 -13.84 17.52
CA GLN A 91 6.25 -13.71 18.28
C GLN A 91 7.10 -15.00 18.45
N ASP A 92 6.72 -16.13 17.85
CA ASP A 92 7.42 -17.42 17.97
C ASP A 92 7.59 -18.18 16.63
N GLY A 93 7.50 -17.50 15.47
CA GLY A 93 7.57 -18.16 14.16
C GLY A 93 8.60 -17.57 13.20
N GLU A 94 9.42 -18.43 12.58
CA GLU A 94 10.22 -18.07 11.40
C GLU A 94 9.28 -17.60 10.27
N ILE A 95 9.45 -16.36 9.81
CA ILE A 95 8.74 -15.87 8.61
C ILE A 95 9.43 -16.50 7.39
N LYS A 96 8.72 -17.40 6.69
CA LYS A 96 9.19 -17.99 5.44
C LYS A 96 8.72 -17.17 4.25
N VAL A 97 9.66 -16.66 3.45
CA VAL A 97 9.37 -15.99 2.19
C VAL A 97 9.49 -16.99 1.04
N ILE A 98 8.40 -17.20 0.30
CA ILE A 98 8.37 -18.05 -0.89
C ILE A 98 8.29 -17.13 -2.11
N THR A 99 9.31 -17.14 -2.96
CA THR A 99 9.31 -16.40 -4.23
C THR A 99 8.98 -17.36 -5.38
N ILE A 100 7.99 -17.00 -6.20
CA ILE A 100 7.62 -17.75 -7.40
C ILE A 100 7.91 -16.86 -8.62
N GLN A 101 8.93 -17.22 -9.38
CA GLN A 101 9.24 -16.58 -10.65
C GLN A 101 8.63 -17.34 -11.82
N LEU A 102 7.89 -16.62 -12.65
CA LEU A 102 7.24 -17.15 -13.86
C LEU A 102 7.92 -16.53 -15.08
N ASN A 103 8.50 -17.37 -15.94
CA ASN A 103 9.06 -16.92 -17.20
C ASN A 103 7.97 -16.98 -18.28
N VAL A 104 7.53 -15.81 -18.74
CA VAL A 104 6.36 -15.67 -19.61
C VAL A 104 6.72 -15.95 -21.08
N ASP A 105 8.01 -16.00 -21.43
CA ASP A 105 8.44 -16.16 -22.81
C ASP A 105 8.51 -17.62 -23.27
N ASP A 106 8.73 -18.56 -22.35
CA ASP A 106 8.87 -19.98 -22.67
C ASP A 106 7.70 -20.81 -22.10
N ALA A 107 6.83 -21.28 -22.99
CA ALA A 107 5.64 -22.09 -22.67
C ALA A 107 5.96 -23.45 -22.00
N SER A 108 7.23 -23.85 -21.98
CA SER A 108 7.70 -25.11 -21.41
C SER A 108 8.45 -24.95 -20.07
N SER A 109 8.77 -23.73 -19.65
CA SER A 109 9.55 -23.50 -18.45
C SER A 109 8.73 -23.70 -17.17
N ASP A 110 9.26 -24.51 -16.25
CA ASP A 110 8.67 -24.71 -14.93
C ASP A 110 8.91 -23.46 -14.05
N PRO A 111 7.95 -23.07 -13.19
CA PRO A 111 8.13 -21.94 -12.29
C PRO A 111 9.34 -22.16 -11.39
N ILE A 112 10.20 -21.16 -11.29
CA ILE A 112 11.32 -21.20 -10.33
C ILE A 112 10.75 -20.81 -8.99
N VAL A 113 10.66 -21.78 -8.08
CA VAL A 113 10.31 -21.56 -6.68
C VAL A 113 11.61 -21.50 -5.89
N SER A 114 11.89 -20.34 -5.30
CA SER A 114 12.98 -20.20 -4.34
C SER A 114 12.39 -19.94 -2.95
N GLU A 115 12.80 -20.77 -1.99
CA GLU A 115 12.58 -20.54 -0.57
C GLU A 115 13.84 -19.85 -0.03
N GLN A 116 13.69 -18.60 0.40
CA GLN A 116 14.76 -17.89 1.07
C GLN A 116 14.43 -17.83 2.56
N ASN A 117 15.27 -18.46 3.38
CA ASN A 117 15.31 -18.24 4.82
C ASN A 117 16.22 -17.04 5.09
N GLU A 118 15.86 -15.87 4.56
CA GLU A 118 16.53 -14.63 4.98
C GLU A 118 15.97 -14.22 6.34
N ALA A 119 16.85 -13.73 7.22
CA ALA A 119 16.44 -13.11 8.46
C ALA A 119 15.64 -11.84 8.12
N PHE A 120 14.32 -11.98 8.04
CA PHE A 120 13.42 -10.86 7.83
C PHE A 120 13.26 -10.09 9.14
N ASP A 121 13.74 -8.84 9.18
CA ASP A 121 13.51 -7.94 10.30
C ASP A 121 12.09 -7.36 10.21
N PRO A 122 11.14 -7.78 11.07
CA PRO A 122 9.76 -7.28 11.01
C PRO A 122 9.65 -5.80 11.36
N ALA A 123 10.65 -5.24 12.05
CA ALA A 123 10.69 -3.81 12.34
C ALA A 123 10.82 -2.98 11.05
N SER A 124 11.45 -3.53 10.00
CA SER A 124 11.64 -2.84 8.72
C SER A 124 10.32 -2.48 8.02
N ILE A 125 9.28 -3.29 8.18
CA ILE A 125 7.94 -3.04 7.60
C ILE A 125 6.98 -2.34 8.56
N LEU A 126 7.20 -2.45 9.87
CA LEU A 126 6.31 -1.87 10.88
C LEU A 126 6.24 -0.34 10.79
N TYR A 127 7.37 0.30 10.51
CA TYR A 127 7.52 1.76 10.47
C TYR A 127 7.36 2.35 9.06
N SER A 128 6.79 1.58 8.12
CA SER A 128 6.48 2.03 6.77
C SER A 128 4.99 1.85 6.51
N VAL A 129 4.28 2.96 6.27
CA VAL A 129 2.87 2.92 5.91
C VAL A 129 2.76 2.85 4.40
N HIS A 130 2.03 1.86 3.91
CA HIS A 130 1.72 1.69 2.50
C HIS A 130 0.25 2.02 2.26
N VAL A 131 -0.02 2.87 1.27
CA VAL A 131 -1.39 3.25 0.87
C VAL A 131 -1.54 3.02 -0.62
N LYS A 132 -2.58 2.28 -0.99
CA LYS A 132 -2.98 2.10 -2.39
C LYS A 132 -4.39 2.58 -2.61
N MET A 133 -4.61 3.11 -3.80
CA MET A 133 -5.90 3.60 -4.29
C MET A 133 -6.08 3.19 -5.74
N PRO A 134 -7.32 2.94 -6.21
CA PRO A 134 -7.62 2.82 -7.62
C PRO A 134 -7.23 4.10 -8.37
N SER A 135 -6.80 3.95 -9.63
CA SER A 135 -6.56 5.08 -10.56
C SER A 135 -7.78 5.98 -10.75
N SER A 136 -8.99 5.43 -10.67
CA SER A 136 -10.24 6.18 -10.68
C SER A 136 -10.41 7.16 -9.52
N SER A 137 -9.56 7.06 -8.49
CA SER A 137 -9.58 7.91 -7.29
C SER A 137 -8.48 8.99 -7.31
N ALA A 138 -8.01 9.42 -8.49
CA ALA A 138 -6.95 10.41 -8.64
C ALA A 138 -7.19 11.73 -7.87
N GLU A 139 -8.43 12.22 -7.83
CA GLU A 139 -8.77 13.42 -7.05
C GLU A 139 -8.59 13.21 -5.54
N ILE A 140 -8.97 12.03 -5.03
CA ILE A 140 -8.81 11.67 -3.62
C ILE A 140 -7.32 11.48 -3.32
N TYR A 141 -6.59 10.85 -4.23
CA TYR A 141 -5.14 10.68 -4.15
C TYR A 141 -4.41 12.01 -3.98
N VAL A 142 -4.73 13.00 -4.83
CA VAL A 142 -4.19 14.36 -4.73
C VAL A 142 -4.49 14.96 -3.35
N LYS A 143 -5.75 14.92 -2.88
CA LYS A 143 -6.12 15.46 -1.57
C LYS A 143 -5.32 14.83 -0.44
N VAL A 144 -5.14 13.51 -0.47
CA VAL A 144 -4.37 12.79 0.56
C VAL A 144 -2.89 13.14 0.50
N VAL A 145 -2.31 13.21 -0.70
CA VAL A 145 -0.89 13.58 -0.87
C VAL A 145 -0.64 15.03 -0.42
N GLU A 146 -1.51 15.97 -0.75
CA GLU A 146 -1.41 17.35 -0.27
C GLU A 146 -1.58 17.44 1.25
N LEU A 147 -2.49 16.65 1.83
CA LEU A 147 -2.64 16.53 3.28
C LEU A 147 -1.35 16.00 3.94
N LEU A 148 -0.75 14.94 3.38
CA LEU A 148 0.55 14.41 3.83
C LEU A 148 1.64 15.48 3.77
N ARG A 149 1.69 16.26 2.68
CA ARG A 149 2.65 17.36 2.51
C ARG A 149 2.47 18.41 3.60
N TYR A 150 1.24 18.85 3.83
CA TYR A 150 0.90 19.81 4.88
C TYR A 150 1.31 19.31 6.28
N LEU A 151 0.92 18.08 6.63
CA LEU A 151 1.22 17.49 7.94
C LEU A 151 2.71 17.26 8.14
N SER A 152 3.43 16.86 7.07
CA SER A 152 4.88 16.66 7.12
C SER A 152 5.62 17.93 7.53
N GLN A 153 5.20 19.08 7.00
CA GLN A 153 5.81 20.37 7.30
C GLN A 153 5.49 20.83 8.72
N LYS A 154 4.27 20.57 9.19
CA LYS A 154 3.76 21.06 10.47
C LYS A 154 4.16 20.17 11.65
N TYR A 155 3.87 18.87 11.60
CA TYR A 155 3.91 17.98 12.75
C TYR A 155 5.02 16.93 12.75
N LEU A 156 5.62 16.63 11.60
CA LEU A 156 6.52 15.47 11.46
C LEU A 156 7.99 15.86 11.26
N GLU A 157 8.88 15.06 11.84
CA GLU A 157 10.32 15.04 11.60
C GLU A 157 10.71 13.75 10.90
N ASP A 158 11.88 13.76 10.23
CA ASP A 158 12.42 12.62 9.48
C ASP A 158 11.41 11.99 8.50
N PHE A 159 10.50 12.81 7.98
CA PHE A 159 9.44 12.36 7.09
C PHE A 159 10.00 12.08 5.70
N THR A 160 9.78 10.86 5.21
CA THR A 160 10.10 10.48 3.85
C THR A 160 8.90 9.78 3.23
N ILE A 161 8.62 10.11 1.97
CA ILE A 161 7.59 9.48 1.16
C ILE A 161 8.20 9.07 -0.16
N LYS A 162 7.86 7.87 -0.62
CA LYS A 162 8.14 7.39 -1.96
C LYS A 162 6.80 7.14 -2.64
N ASP A 163 6.55 8.02 -3.60
CA ASP A 163 5.38 8.03 -4.45
C ASP A 163 5.73 7.31 -5.76
N GLU A 164 4.94 6.28 -6.11
CA GLU A 164 5.15 5.46 -7.31
C GLU A 164 4.68 6.16 -8.59
N THR A 165 3.91 7.24 -8.47
CA THR A 165 3.39 8.07 -9.57
C THR A 165 4.27 9.27 -9.90
N ASN A 166 5.17 9.66 -8.98
CA ASN A 166 5.97 10.90 -9.02
C ASN A 166 5.17 12.22 -8.87
N TYR A 167 3.94 12.17 -8.35
CA TYR A 167 3.11 13.35 -8.10
C TYR A 167 3.65 14.19 -6.94
N TRP A 168 4.14 13.56 -5.88
CA TRP A 168 4.76 14.21 -4.73
C TRP A 168 5.87 15.19 -5.13
N GLY A 169 6.73 14.78 -6.08
CA GLY A 169 7.87 15.56 -6.54
C GLY A 169 7.55 16.55 -7.65
N SER A 170 6.63 16.21 -8.55
CA SER A 170 6.30 17.04 -9.72
C SER A 170 5.16 18.04 -9.48
N GLY A 171 4.18 17.69 -8.63
CA GLY A 171 2.90 18.40 -8.52
C GLY A 171 2.01 18.31 -9.78
N ASP A 172 2.42 17.53 -10.79
CA ASP A 172 1.72 17.45 -12.06
C ASP A 172 0.61 16.41 -12.02
N VAL A 173 -0.64 16.87 -11.94
CA VAL A 173 -1.83 16.00 -11.90
C VAL A 173 -2.00 15.18 -13.19
N THR A 174 -1.40 15.61 -14.31
CA THR A 174 -1.57 14.92 -15.59
C THR A 174 -0.93 13.53 -15.62
N ILE A 175 0.06 13.27 -14.76
CA ILE A 175 0.72 11.97 -14.63
C ILE A 175 -0.18 10.92 -13.96
N LEU A 176 -1.25 11.36 -13.28
CA LEU A 176 -2.22 10.49 -12.62
C LEU A 176 -3.29 9.97 -13.61
N LYS A 177 -3.20 10.33 -14.89
CA LYS A 177 -4.11 9.85 -15.94
C LYS A 177 -3.90 8.36 -16.16
N ASP A 178 -5.02 7.65 -16.15
CA ASP A 178 -5.06 6.20 -16.21
C ASP A 178 -4.79 5.70 -17.63
N ASP A 179 -3.59 5.18 -17.89
CA ASP A 179 -3.30 4.44 -19.13
C ASP A 179 -3.00 2.96 -18.83
N SER A 180 -3.81 2.38 -17.94
CA SER A 180 -3.65 1.01 -17.45
C SER A 180 -4.35 -0.04 -18.31
N THR A 181 -4.65 0.30 -19.56
CA THR A 181 -5.45 -0.53 -20.47
C THR A 181 -4.88 -1.94 -20.60
N ALA A 182 -3.57 -2.08 -20.76
CA ALA A 182 -2.91 -3.37 -20.92
C ALA A 182 -2.98 -4.24 -19.64
N ILE A 183 -2.77 -3.65 -18.46
CA ILE A 183 -2.79 -4.39 -17.19
C ILE A 183 -4.21 -4.82 -16.84
N ASN A 184 -5.21 -3.95 -17.03
CA ASN A 184 -6.60 -4.28 -16.75
C ASN A 184 -7.10 -5.43 -17.65
N VAL A 185 -6.72 -5.42 -18.93
CA VAL A 185 -7.01 -6.54 -19.85
C VAL A 185 -6.43 -7.85 -19.33
N ILE A 186 -5.18 -7.86 -18.85
CA ILE A 186 -4.56 -9.07 -18.29
C ILE A 186 -5.31 -9.55 -17.03
N VAL A 187 -5.69 -8.62 -16.13
CA VAL A 187 -6.40 -8.94 -14.89
C VAL A 187 -7.80 -9.50 -15.19
N GLU A 188 -8.56 -8.90 -16.10
CA GLU A 188 -9.88 -9.36 -16.50
C GLU A 188 -9.81 -10.76 -17.10
N ARG A 189 -8.85 -11.03 -18.00
CA ARG A 189 -8.63 -12.36 -18.58
C ARG A 189 -8.29 -13.39 -17.51
N PHE A 190 -7.45 -13.03 -16.56
CA PHE A 190 -7.11 -13.91 -15.45
C PHE A 190 -8.35 -14.24 -14.59
N GLN A 191 -9.19 -13.24 -14.30
CA GLN A 191 -10.46 -13.44 -13.60
C GLN A 191 -11.45 -14.32 -14.38
N GLU A 192 -11.57 -14.13 -15.70
CA GLU A 192 -12.39 -14.99 -16.56
C GLU A 192 -11.93 -16.45 -16.50
N LEU A 193 -10.62 -16.70 -16.53
CA LEU A 193 -10.06 -18.04 -16.45
C LEU A 193 -10.31 -18.70 -15.09
N LEU A 194 -10.20 -17.93 -14.00
CA LEU A 194 -10.53 -18.39 -12.65
C LEU A 194 -12.03 -18.75 -12.52
N GLY A 195 -12.91 -18.00 -13.17
CA GLY A 195 -14.36 -18.28 -13.17
C GLY A 195 -14.76 -19.53 -13.95
N ARG A 196 -13.93 -19.98 -14.90
CA ARG A 196 -14.20 -21.16 -15.75
C ARG A 196 -13.70 -22.46 -15.15
N GLU A 197 -12.63 -22.43 -14.34
CA GLU A 197 -11.98 -23.62 -13.81
C GLU A 197 -11.64 -23.48 -12.31
N PRO A 198 -12.20 -24.33 -11.43
CA PRO A 198 -11.82 -24.33 -10.02
C PRO A 198 -10.39 -24.88 -9.85
N ILE A 199 -9.54 -24.14 -9.11
CA ILE A 199 -8.19 -24.58 -8.76
C ILE A 199 -8.29 -25.52 -7.56
N LYS A 200 -8.01 -26.81 -7.75
CA LYS A 200 -8.05 -27.82 -6.68
C LYS A 200 -6.66 -28.19 -6.18
N ASP A 201 -5.65 -28.05 -7.02
CA ASP A 201 -4.26 -28.35 -6.70
C ASP A 201 -3.27 -27.43 -7.43
N PRO A 202 -1.98 -27.42 -7.06
CA PRO A 202 -0.98 -26.56 -7.69
C PRO A 202 -0.79 -26.77 -9.20
N LYS A 203 -1.08 -27.97 -9.73
CA LYS A 203 -0.96 -28.24 -11.18
C LYS A 203 -2.07 -27.55 -11.96
N ASP A 204 -3.27 -27.45 -11.38
CA ASP A 204 -4.37 -26.67 -11.98
C ASP A 204 -4.01 -25.19 -12.09
N PHE A 205 -3.34 -24.63 -11.08
CA PHE A 205 -2.87 -23.25 -11.12
C PHE A 205 -1.82 -23.02 -12.22
N ILE A 206 -0.85 -23.92 -12.35
CA ILE A 206 0.15 -23.86 -13.44
C ILE A 206 -0.53 -23.97 -14.81
N ARG A 207 -1.53 -24.84 -14.95
CA ARG A 207 -2.32 -24.97 -16.21
C ARG A 207 -3.04 -23.67 -16.55
N LEU A 208 -3.61 -22.99 -15.55
CA LEU A 208 -4.30 -21.72 -15.72
C LEU A 208 -3.34 -20.62 -16.17
N LEU A 209 -2.16 -20.50 -15.55
CA LEU A 209 -1.11 -19.55 -15.96
C LEU A 209 -0.62 -19.78 -17.40
N LYS A 210 -0.44 -21.05 -17.80
CA LYS A 210 -0.09 -21.41 -19.18
C LYS A 210 -1.17 -21.00 -20.19
N LYS A 211 -2.45 -21.05 -19.82
CA LYS A 211 -3.57 -20.60 -20.66
C LYS A 211 -3.60 -19.08 -20.78
N LEU A 212 -3.48 -18.37 -19.66
CA LEU A 212 -3.42 -16.90 -19.64
C LEU A 212 -2.34 -16.38 -20.60
N ASN A 213 -1.13 -16.95 -20.51
CA ASN A 213 0.00 -16.55 -21.37
C ASN A 213 -0.29 -16.76 -22.87
N ARG A 214 -0.97 -17.86 -23.24
CA ARG A 214 -1.39 -18.10 -24.63
C ARG A 214 -2.45 -17.10 -25.11
N GLU A 215 -3.35 -16.68 -24.23
CA GLU A 215 -4.40 -15.71 -24.57
C GLU A 215 -3.81 -14.30 -24.76
N ILE A 216 -2.89 -13.89 -23.88
CA ILE A 216 -2.18 -12.60 -23.98
C ILE A 216 -1.36 -12.54 -25.28
N LYS A 217 -0.57 -13.58 -25.59
CA LYS A 217 0.25 -13.63 -26.83
C LYS A 217 -0.58 -13.56 -28.11
N ARG A 218 -1.79 -14.13 -28.11
CA ARG A 218 -2.71 -14.06 -29.26
C ARG A 218 -3.31 -12.67 -29.50
N GLU A 219 -3.36 -11.83 -28.46
CA GLU A 219 -3.86 -10.46 -28.56
C GLU A 219 -2.74 -9.49 -28.98
N SER A 220 -1.50 -9.70 -28.52
CA SER A 220 -0.34 -8.91 -28.96
C SER A 220 0.05 -9.11 -30.43
N ASP A 221 -0.30 -10.26 -31.02
CA ASP A 221 -0.04 -10.58 -32.44
C ASP A 221 -1.15 -10.08 -33.40
N LYS A 222 -2.20 -9.41 -32.90
CA LYS A 222 -3.22 -8.81 -33.78
C LYS A 222 -2.74 -7.44 -34.28
N PRO A 223 -2.66 -7.20 -35.61
CA PRO A 223 -2.26 -5.91 -36.14
C PRO A 223 -3.26 -4.82 -35.73
N ASP A 224 -2.73 -3.66 -35.33
CA ASP A 224 -3.47 -2.48 -34.90
C ASP A 224 -4.47 -2.04 -35.99
N LYS A 225 -5.76 -2.28 -35.77
CA LYS A 225 -6.83 -1.66 -36.57
C LYS A 225 -7.09 -0.24 -36.07
N LYS A 226 -6.08 0.61 -36.12
CA LYS A 226 -6.19 2.07 -35.92
C LYS A 226 -5.19 2.80 -36.83
N SER A 227 -5.29 2.56 -38.13
CA SER A 227 -4.67 3.40 -39.15
C SER A 227 -5.47 3.28 -40.45
N GLU A 228 -6.74 3.65 -40.42
CA GLU A 228 -7.55 3.97 -41.60
C GLU A 228 -8.84 4.67 -41.13
N GLU A 229 -8.73 5.98 -40.88
CA GLU A 229 -9.72 7.02 -41.18
C GLU A 229 -9.05 8.40 -41.12
#